data_AF-A0A6A6CLB2-F1
#
_entry.id   AF-A0A6A6CLB2-F1
#
_cell.length_a   1.000
_cell.length_b   1.000
_cell.length_c   1.000
_cell.angle_alpha   90.00
_cell.angle_beta   90.00
_cell.angle_gamma   90.00
#
_symmetry.space_group_name_H-M   'P 1'
#
loop_
_entity.id
_entity.type
_entity.pdbx_description
1 polymer ?
#
loop_
_entity_poly.entity_id
_entity_poly.type
_entity_poly.pdbx_seq_one_letter_code
_entity_poly.pdbx_strand_id
1 'polypeptide(L)'
;MDPPARPYLCTSVPRPRPRNPSLRAPSTINPPSNGMIVRSRALLPPFRRSHTITLPTIRNESTAATTPQTSAEAQRKALVAARIEAREREAAAALAASRADAAQQHAALVERTRKLNSYSGSDRYIYITAIVLFLATPPVIYFWWRHRAEHMGQKKQAMLEELAERRRVFQESRGK
;
A
#
# COMPACT_ATOMS: atom_id res chain seq x y z
N MET A 1 63.75 -41.83 -25.98
CA MET A 1 63.39 -40.50 -26.50
C MET A 1 61.87 -40.44 -26.44
N ASP A 2 61.36 -40.11 -25.27
CA ASP A 2 59.92 -40.13 -24.95
C ASP A 2 59.30 -38.77 -25.26
N PRO A 3 58.06 -38.71 -25.79
CA PRO A 3 57.39 -37.44 -26.02
C PRO A 3 56.82 -36.85 -24.71
N PRO A 4 56.79 -35.51 -24.55
CA PRO A 4 56.25 -34.88 -23.36
C PRO A 4 54.72 -34.96 -23.30
N ALA A 5 54.22 -35.29 -22.11
CA ALA A 5 52.82 -35.29 -21.74
C ALA A 5 52.18 -33.90 -21.93
N ARG A 6 51.09 -33.84 -22.68
CA ARG A 6 50.25 -32.63 -22.80
C ARG A 6 49.32 -32.55 -21.58
N PRO A 7 49.26 -31.41 -20.86
CA PRO A 7 48.23 -31.20 -19.84
C PRO A 7 46.87 -30.94 -20.51
N TYR A 8 45.86 -31.64 -20.02
CA TYR A 8 44.47 -31.54 -20.46
C TYR A 8 43.95 -30.10 -20.29
N LEU A 9 43.49 -29.52 -21.40
CA LEU A 9 42.77 -28.26 -21.41
C LEU A 9 41.45 -28.42 -20.65
N CYS A 10 41.30 -27.53 -19.67
CA CYS A 10 40.16 -27.36 -18.79
C CYS A 10 38.88 -27.08 -19.61
N THR A 11 37.99 -28.06 -19.71
CA THR A 11 36.62 -27.83 -20.20
C THR A 11 35.86 -27.03 -19.14
N SER A 12 35.70 -25.73 -19.39
CA SER A 12 34.85 -24.84 -18.60
C SER A 12 33.40 -25.32 -18.66
N VAL A 13 32.96 -26.01 -17.62
CA VAL A 13 31.54 -26.31 -17.40
C VAL A 13 30.83 -24.96 -17.15
N PRO A 14 29.80 -24.59 -17.93
CA PRO A 14 29.06 -23.37 -17.66
C PRO A 14 28.31 -23.50 -16.33
N ARG A 15 28.65 -22.64 -15.36
CA ARG A 15 27.92 -22.50 -14.10
C ARG A 15 26.45 -22.19 -14.40
N PRO A 16 25.48 -22.93 -13.83
CA PRO A 16 24.09 -22.51 -13.89
C PRO A 16 23.93 -21.17 -13.16
N ARG A 17 23.41 -20.16 -13.86
CA ARG A 17 23.05 -18.86 -13.26
C ARG A 17 22.05 -19.10 -12.13
N PRO A 18 22.21 -18.48 -10.94
CA PRO A 18 21.15 -18.47 -9.96
C PRO A 18 19.93 -17.76 -10.56
N ARG A 19 18.81 -18.49 -10.67
CA ARG A 19 17.50 -17.89 -10.91
C ARG A 19 17.22 -16.96 -9.73
N ASN A 20 17.16 -15.67 -10.03
CA ASN A 20 16.65 -14.65 -9.14
C ASN A 20 15.22 -15.06 -8.73
N PRO A 21 14.93 -15.37 -7.45
CA PRO A 21 13.55 -15.49 -7.01
C PRO A 21 12.97 -14.08 -6.95
N SER A 22 12.45 -13.63 -8.09
CA SER A 22 11.52 -12.52 -8.15
C SER A 22 10.39 -12.80 -7.16
N LEU A 23 10.43 -12.11 -6.03
CA LEU A 23 9.30 -11.44 -5.41
C LEU A 23 7.94 -12.12 -5.70
N ARG A 24 7.65 -13.21 -4.98
CA ARG A 24 6.25 -13.53 -4.64
C ARG A 24 5.94 -12.82 -3.34
N ALA A 25 5.41 -11.60 -3.47
CA ALA A 25 4.62 -11.01 -2.40
C ALA A 25 3.34 -11.85 -2.21
N PRO A 26 2.93 -12.19 -0.98
CA PRO A 26 1.59 -12.68 -0.72
C PRO A 26 0.61 -11.51 -0.82
N SER A 27 -0.11 -11.41 -1.94
CA SER A 27 -1.23 -10.49 -2.10
C SER A 27 -2.55 -11.21 -1.82
N THR A 28 -2.95 -11.26 -0.56
CA THR A 28 -4.37 -11.35 -0.15
C THR A 28 -4.46 -11.07 1.35
N ILE A 29 -4.87 -9.85 1.71
CA ILE A 29 -5.83 -9.52 2.77
C ILE A 29 -6.28 -8.09 2.48
N ASN A 30 -7.59 -7.94 2.30
CA ASN A 30 -8.30 -6.68 2.05
C ASN A 30 -8.05 -5.65 3.16
N PRO A 31 -7.80 -4.38 2.81
CA PRO A 31 -8.27 -3.24 3.59
C PRO A 31 -9.48 -2.57 2.91
N PRO A 32 -10.38 -1.94 3.70
CA PRO A 32 -11.60 -1.33 3.21
C PRO A 32 -11.33 -0.08 2.35
N SER A 33 -12.24 0.11 1.40
CA SER A 33 -12.40 1.28 0.55
C SER A 33 -12.29 2.60 1.32
N ASN A 34 -11.33 3.45 0.93
CA ASN A 34 -11.48 4.89 1.06
C ASN A 34 -10.96 5.56 -0.20
N GLY A 35 -11.85 6.36 -0.78
CA GLY A 35 -11.79 6.87 -2.14
C GLY A 35 -10.61 7.79 -2.41
N MET A 36 -10.02 7.56 -3.59
CA MET A 36 -9.65 8.56 -4.59
C MET A 36 -9.36 9.98 -4.07
N ILE A 37 -8.06 10.26 -3.87
CA ILE A 37 -7.51 11.59 -4.06
C ILE A 37 -7.12 11.70 -5.54
N VAL A 38 -7.95 12.39 -6.33
CA VAL A 38 -7.59 12.78 -7.69
C VAL A 38 -6.74 14.05 -7.62
N ARG A 39 -5.46 13.90 -7.96
CA ARG A 39 -4.55 14.99 -8.30
C ARG A 39 -4.86 15.47 -9.72
N SER A 40 -5.32 16.70 -9.88
CA SER A 40 -5.34 17.37 -11.18
C SER A 40 -4.42 18.60 -11.12
N ARG A 41 -3.32 18.50 -11.87
CA ARG A 41 -2.27 19.51 -12.01
C ARG A 41 -2.57 20.36 -13.25
N ALA A 42 -2.73 21.66 -13.02
CA ALA A 42 -2.49 22.83 -13.86
C ALA A 42 -2.57 22.70 -15.40
N LEU A 43 -3.50 23.44 -16.03
CA LEU A 43 -3.31 24.10 -17.33
C LEU A 43 -4.12 25.41 -17.37
N LEU A 44 -3.43 26.54 -17.55
CA LEU A 44 -3.93 27.85 -17.97
C LEU A 44 -3.35 28.14 -19.37
N PRO A 45 -3.74 29.24 -20.05
CA PRO A 45 -4.95 29.55 -20.83
C PRO A 45 -4.53 29.54 -22.36
N PRO A 46 -5.07 30.26 -23.37
CA PRO A 46 -6.09 31.34 -23.45
C PRO A 46 -7.16 31.11 -24.55
N PHE A 47 -8.18 31.98 -24.63
CA PHE A 47 -8.61 32.64 -25.88
C PHE A 47 -9.87 33.49 -25.66
N ARG A 48 -9.72 34.79 -25.92
CA ARG A 48 -10.82 35.71 -26.25
C ARG A 48 -11.59 35.16 -27.46
N ARG A 49 -12.91 35.03 -27.34
CA ARG A 49 -13.84 35.38 -28.43
C ARG A 49 -15.05 36.07 -27.83
N SER A 50 -15.07 37.37 -28.05
CA SER A 50 -16.21 38.26 -27.93
C SER A 50 -17.30 37.79 -28.88
N HIS A 51 -18.35 37.19 -28.34
CA HIS A 51 -19.65 37.10 -29.00
C HIS A 51 -20.63 37.95 -28.19
N THR A 52 -20.72 39.22 -28.58
CA THR A 52 -21.89 40.06 -28.29
C THR A 52 -23.06 39.46 -29.05
N ILE A 53 -23.86 38.63 -28.36
CA ILE A 53 -25.18 38.25 -28.83
C ILE A 53 -26.12 39.32 -28.27
N THR A 54 -26.33 40.34 -29.08
CA THR A 54 -27.44 41.29 -28.94
C THR A 54 -28.66 40.59 -29.53
N LEU A 55 -29.77 40.50 -28.78
CA LEU A 55 -31.18 40.41 -29.23
C LEU A 55 -32.06 39.92 -28.07
N PRO A 56 -33.37 40.22 -28.08
CA PRO A 56 -33.99 41.53 -28.06
C PRO A 56 -34.67 41.77 -26.70
N THR A 57 -34.77 43.03 -26.31
CA THR A 57 -35.69 43.47 -25.26
C THR A 57 -37.12 43.19 -25.73
N ILE A 58 -37.67 42.03 -25.37
CA ILE A 58 -39.11 41.79 -25.45
C ILE A 58 -39.72 42.51 -24.25
N ARG A 59 -40.11 43.76 -24.49
CA ARG A 59 -40.94 44.55 -23.60
C ARG A 59 -42.36 43.98 -23.68
N ASN A 60 -42.61 42.94 -22.88
CA ASN A 60 -43.98 42.52 -22.59
C ASN A 60 -44.54 43.48 -21.54
N GLU A 61 -45.16 44.55 -22.03
CA GLU A 61 -46.17 45.27 -21.28
C GLU A 61 -47.39 44.35 -21.15
N SER A 62 -47.36 43.46 -20.15
CA SER A 62 -48.59 42.82 -19.67
C SER A 62 -49.14 43.67 -18.54
N THR A 63 -49.94 44.64 -18.94
CA THR A 63 -50.95 45.27 -18.10
C THR A 63 -51.81 44.23 -17.39
N ALA A 64 -52.10 44.52 -16.13
CA ALA A 64 -53.29 44.11 -15.38
C ALA A 64 -53.47 42.61 -15.06
N ALA A 65 -53.10 42.25 -13.83
CA ALA A 65 -54.05 41.68 -12.86
C ALA A 65 -53.36 41.58 -11.50
N THR A 66 -53.54 42.59 -10.65
CA THR A 66 -53.15 42.57 -9.25
C THR A 66 -54.02 41.54 -8.52
N THR A 67 -53.54 40.30 -8.43
CA THR A 67 -54.08 39.32 -7.48
C THR A 67 -53.51 39.62 -6.09
N PRO A 68 -54.32 39.75 -5.04
CA PRO A 68 -53.87 40.00 -3.67
C PRO A 68 -53.17 38.79 -3.00
N GLN A 69 -52.69 37.81 -3.77
CA GLN A 69 -52.09 36.57 -3.27
C GLN A 69 -50.56 36.64 -3.07
N THR A 70 -49.88 37.68 -3.59
CA THR A 70 -48.41 37.77 -3.60
C THR A 70 -47.78 38.09 -2.24
N SER A 71 -48.48 38.79 -1.35
CA SER A 71 -47.99 39.11 0.00
C SER A 71 -47.91 37.88 0.91
N ALA A 72 -48.96 37.06 0.91
CA ALA A 72 -49.00 35.82 1.68
C ALA A 72 -47.98 34.78 1.16
N GLU A 73 -47.77 34.73 -0.16
CA GLU A 73 -46.77 33.87 -0.77
C GLU A 73 -45.32 34.32 -0.48
N ALA A 74 -45.07 35.62 -0.48
CA ALA A 74 -43.77 36.19 -0.09
C ALA A 74 -43.45 35.91 1.38
N GLN A 75 -44.43 36.02 2.28
CA GLN A 75 -44.27 35.68 3.69
C GLN A 75 -43.99 34.18 3.89
N ARG A 76 -44.65 33.30 3.14
CA ARG A 76 -44.38 31.85 3.17
C ARG A 76 -42.98 31.53 2.66
N LYS A 77 -42.54 32.17 1.57
CA LYS A 77 -41.18 32.02 1.02
C LYS A 77 -40.11 32.50 2.00
N ALA A 78 -40.33 33.64 2.66
CA ALA A 78 -39.43 34.17 3.69
C ALA A 78 -39.35 33.22 4.90
N LEU A 79 -40.47 32.65 5.34
CA LEU A 79 -40.51 31.69 6.44
C LEU A 79 -39.79 30.38 6.10
N VAL A 80 -39.91 29.90 4.85
CA VAL A 80 -39.17 28.73 4.37
C VAL A 80 -37.67 29.02 4.28
N ALA A 81 -37.28 30.18 3.74
CA ALA A 81 -35.87 30.60 3.67
C ALA A 81 -35.24 30.69 5.08
N ALA A 82 -35.94 31.31 6.04
CA ALA A 82 -35.48 31.40 7.42
C ALA A 82 -35.30 30.01 8.08
N ARG A 83 -36.16 29.04 7.77
CA ARG A 83 -36.01 27.66 8.25
C ARG A 83 -34.81 26.93 7.62
N ILE A 84 -34.52 27.20 6.35
CA ILE A 84 -33.35 26.62 5.67
C ILE A 84 -32.07 27.17 6.28
N GLU A 85 -31.97 28.49 6.46
CA GLU A 85 -30.80 29.11 7.10
C GLU A 85 -30.60 28.62 8.54
N ALA A 86 -31.68 28.43 9.31
CA ALA A 86 -31.59 27.88 10.66
C ALA A 86 -31.02 26.45 10.65
N ARG A 87 -31.51 25.58 9.75
CA ARG A 87 -30.99 24.21 9.60
C ARG A 87 -29.54 24.17 9.12
N GLU A 88 -29.14 25.08 8.24
CA GLU A 88 -27.76 25.16 7.77
C GLU A 88 -26.80 25.62 8.88
N ARG A 89 -27.24 26.55 9.74
CA ARG A 89 -26.46 26.95 10.93
C ARG A 89 -26.33 25.82 11.94
N GLU A 90 -27.39 25.05 12.16
CA GLU A 90 -27.34 23.85 13.02
C GLU A 90 -26.41 22.78 12.46
N ALA A 91 -26.45 22.53 11.15
CA ALA A 91 -25.55 21.57 10.49
C ALA A 91 -24.08 22.04 10.54
N ALA A 92 -23.83 23.33 10.34
CA ALA A 92 -22.50 23.91 10.47
C ALA A 92 -21.97 23.82 11.92
N ALA A 93 -22.84 24.05 12.91
CA ALA A 93 -22.50 23.90 14.32
C ALA A 93 -22.18 22.43 14.69
N ALA A 94 -22.96 21.47 14.17
CA ALA A 94 -22.70 20.05 14.38
C ALA A 94 -21.36 19.60 13.78
N LEU A 95 -21.02 20.09 12.58
CA LEU A 95 -19.72 19.82 11.96
C LEU A 95 -18.57 20.48 12.74
N ALA A 96 -18.76 21.70 13.26
CA ALA A 96 -17.78 22.37 14.10
C ALA A 96 -17.53 21.61 15.41
N ALA A 97 -18.59 21.11 16.05
CA ALA A 97 -18.50 20.29 17.26
C ALA A 97 -17.70 18.99 17.01
N SER A 98 -18.01 18.26 15.92
CA SER A 98 -17.27 17.03 15.59
C SER A 98 -15.78 17.27 15.31
N ARG A 99 -15.43 18.44 14.75
CA ARG A 99 -14.03 18.82 14.50
C ARG A 99 -13.32 19.18 15.80
N ALA A 100 -13.99 19.82 16.75
CA ALA A 100 -13.44 20.13 18.06
C ALA A 100 -13.15 18.85 18.85
N ASP A 101 -14.07 17.87 18.83
CA ASP A 101 -13.87 16.58 19.49
C ASP A 101 -12.70 15.80 18.87
N ALA A 102 -12.61 15.77 17.53
CA ALA A 102 -11.50 15.13 16.83
C ALA A 102 -10.14 15.82 17.15
N ALA A 103 -10.13 17.16 17.25
CA ALA A 103 -8.93 17.91 17.61
C ALA A 103 -8.50 17.63 19.06
N GLN A 104 -9.45 17.52 20.00
CA GLN A 104 -9.16 17.16 21.39
C GLN A 104 -8.61 15.73 21.52
N GLN A 105 -9.16 14.77 20.78
CA GLN A 105 -8.64 13.41 20.72
C GLN A 105 -7.21 13.37 20.17
N HIS A 106 -6.95 14.11 19.10
CA HIS A 106 -5.60 14.22 18.54
C HIS A 106 -4.62 14.86 19.52
N ALA A 107 -5.01 15.95 20.19
CA ALA A 107 -4.16 16.61 21.19
C ALA A 107 -3.82 15.67 22.36
N ALA A 108 -4.79 14.90 22.86
CA ALA A 108 -4.58 13.93 23.92
C ALA A 108 -3.64 12.78 23.50
N LEU A 109 -3.73 12.30 22.25
CA LEU A 109 -2.81 11.29 21.70
C LEU A 109 -1.40 11.85 21.51
N VAL A 110 -1.27 13.09 21.04
CA VAL A 110 0.03 13.76 20.87
C VAL A 110 0.70 13.97 22.23
N GLU A 111 -0.02 14.37 23.27
CA GLU A 111 0.55 14.50 24.60
C GLU A 111 0.99 13.15 25.20
N ARG A 112 0.20 12.09 25.02
CA ARG A 112 0.56 10.73 25.46
C ARG A 112 1.83 10.24 24.75
N THR A 113 1.90 10.40 23.43
CA THR A 113 3.06 9.98 22.64
C THR A 113 4.31 10.81 22.94
N ARG A 114 4.16 12.12 23.18
CA ARG A 114 5.27 12.98 23.60
C ARG A 114 5.83 12.60 24.97
N LYS A 115 4.98 12.20 25.92
CA LYS A 115 5.42 11.69 27.24
C LYS A 115 6.15 10.35 27.13
N LEU A 116 5.70 9.46 26.24
CA LEU A 116 6.39 8.19 25.96
C LEU A 116 7.76 8.39 25.28
N ASN A 117 7.87 9.34 24.35
CA ASN A 117 9.12 9.63 23.65
C ASN A 117 10.11 10.49 24.45
N SER A 118 9.75 10.98 25.64
CA SER A 118 10.66 11.78 26.48
C SER A 118 11.64 10.94 27.29
N TYR A 119 11.65 9.61 27.14
CA TYR A 119 12.68 8.73 27.70
C TYR A 119 13.98 8.83 26.88
N SER A 120 14.69 9.94 27.05
CA SER A 120 16.03 10.25 26.49
C SER A 120 17.15 9.29 26.93
N GLY A 121 16.82 8.15 27.54
CA GLY A 121 17.76 7.10 27.95
C GLY A 121 17.63 5.78 27.17
N SER A 122 16.72 5.70 26.18
CA SER A 122 16.44 4.48 25.42
C SER A 122 17.58 4.05 24.49
N ASP A 123 18.38 4.99 23.99
CA ASP A 123 19.43 4.71 22.99
C ASP A 123 20.45 3.69 23.51
N ARG A 124 20.87 3.79 24.78
CA ARG A 124 21.79 2.82 25.38
C ARG A 124 21.22 1.40 25.38
N TYR A 125 19.93 1.25 25.66
CA TYR A 125 19.27 -0.05 25.62
C TYR A 125 19.12 -0.57 24.19
N ILE A 126 18.88 0.32 23.22
CA ILE A 126 18.84 -0.01 21.79
C ILE A 126 20.22 -0.54 21.34
N TYR A 127 21.31 0.09 21.74
CA TYR A 127 22.66 -0.42 21.42
C TYR A 127 22.96 -1.75 22.09
N ILE A 128 22.61 -1.91 23.38
CA ILE A 128 22.82 -3.18 24.09
C ILE A 128 22.02 -4.31 23.43
N THR A 129 20.74 -4.07 23.10
CA THR A 129 19.90 -5.05 22.41
C THR A 129 20.43 -5.38 21.03
N ALA A 130 20.89 -4.39 20.26
CA ALA A 130 21.53 -4.62 18.97
C ALA A 130 22.79 -5.48 19.08
N ILE A 131 23.65 -5.21 20.07
CA ILE A 131 24.88 -6.00 20.32
C ILE A 131 24.52 -7.44 20.70
N VAL A 132 23.58 -7.63 21.62
CA VAL A 132 23.12 -8.96 22.03
C VAL A 132 22.57 -9.74 20.83
N LEU A 133 21.77 -9.09 19.99
CA LEU A 133 21.25 -9.70 18.77
C LEU A 133 22.38 -10.09 17.82
N PHE A 134 23.39 -9.23 17.66
CA PHE A 134 24.54 -9.49 16.80
C PHE A 134 25.38 -10.67 17.29
N LEU A 135 25.56 -10.83 18.61
CA LEU A 135 26.24 -12.01 19.18
C LEU A 135 25.39 -13.29 19.11
N ALA A 136 24.07 -13.18 19.23
CA ALA A 136 23.17 -14.34 19.14
C ALA A 136 22.98 -14.84 17.70
N THR A 137 23.22 -13.99 16.70
CA THR A 137 22.96 -14.32 15.29
C THR A 137 23.89 -15.41 14.72
N PRO A 138 25.22 -15.40 14.91
CA PRO A 138 26.13 -16.43 14.40
C PRO A 138 25.76 -17.88 14.77
N PRO A 139 25.49 -18.23 16.04
CA PRO A 139 25.12 -19.61 16.38
C PRO A 139 23.78 -20.01 15.75
N VAL A 140 22.79 -19.12 15.72
CA VAL A 140 21.47 -19.41 15.10
C VAL A 140 21.63 -19.74 13.61
N ILE A 141 22.40 -18.92 12.88
CA ILE A 141 22.68 -19.15 11.46
C ILE A 141 23.44 -20.46 11.25
N TYR A 142 24.43 -20.74 12.10
CA TYR A 142 25.22 -21.96 12.02
C TYR A 142 24.35 -23.22 12.20
N PHE A 143 23.51 -23.26 13.24
CA PHE A 143 22.59 -24.37 13.47
C PHE A 143 21.60 -24.56 12.32
N TRP A 144 21.06 -23.44 11.80
CA TRP A 144 20.15 -23.49 10.65
C TRP A 144 20.84 -24.06 9.40
N TRP A 145 22.06 -23.61 9.10
CA TRP A 145 22.82 -24.09 7.95
C TRP A 145 23.17 -25.58 8.09
N ARG A 146 23.65 -25.99 9.26
CA ARG A 146 24.00 -27.38 9.56
C ARG A 146 22.79 -28.31 9.41
N HIS A 147 21.66 -27.93 9.99
CA HIS A 147 20.43 -28.72 9.89
C HIS A 147 19.96 -28.86 8.43
N ARG A 148 20.03 -27.77 7.66
CA ARG A 148 19.69 -27.80 6.23
C ARG A 148 20.64 -28.69 5.41
N ALA A 149 21.94 -28.66 5.72
CA ALA A 149 22.95 -29.48 5.06
C ALA A 149 22.72 -30.97 5.33
N GLU A 150 22.45 -31.35 6.59
CA GLU A 150 22.14 -32.73 7.00
C GLU A 150 20.87 -33.23 6.27
N HIS A 151 19.80 -32.43 6.25
CA HIS A 151 18.54 -32.83 5.61
C HIS A 151 18.65 -33.00 4.09
N MET A 152 19.50 -32.21 3.43
CA MET A 152 19.80 -32.35 2.00
C MET A 152 20.74 -33.52 1.72
N GLY A 153 21.66 -33.83 2.64
CA GLY A 153 22.53 -35.01 2.57
C GLY A 153 21.72 -36.31 2.59
N GLN A 154 20.78 -36.43 3.54
CA GLN A 154 19.88 -37.58 3.64
C GLN A 154 19.01 -37.75 2.38
N LYS A 155 18.45 -36.65 1.85
CA LYS A 155 17.67 -36.70 0.60
C LYS A 155 18.50 -37.19 -0.59
N LYS A 156 19.78 -36.81 -0.67
CA LYS A 156 20.68 -37.28 -1.73
C LYS A 156 20.97 -38.77 -1.59
N GLN A 157 21.20 -39.26 -0.38
CA GLN A 157 21.43 -40.69 -0.11
C GLN A 157 20.20 -41.52 -0.49
N ALA A 158 19.01 -41.12 -0.05
CA ALA A 158 17.76 -41.80 -0.40
C ALA A 158 17.54 -41.85 -1.92
N MET A 159 17.84 -40.76 -2.64
CA MET A 159 17.73 -40.74 -4.11
C MET A 159 18.73 -41.68 -4.79
N LEU A 160 19.94 -41.81 -4.27
CA LEU A 160 20.94 -42.74 -4.81
C LEU A 160 20.54 -44.19 -4.59
N GLU A 161 19.97 -44.51 -3.42
CA GLU A 161 19.43 -45.83 -3.12
C GLU A 161 18.27 -46.18 -4.06
N GLU A 162 17.32 -45.26 -4.25
CA GLU A 162 16.21 -45.43 -5.18
C GLU A 162 16.68 -45.63 -6.63
N LEU A 163 17.71 -44.88 -7.07
CA LEU A 163 18.31 -45.06 -8.38
C LEU A 163 19.04 -46.41 -8.52
N ALA A 164 19.70 -46.89 -7.46
CA ALA A 164 20.35 -48.19 -7.45
C ALA A 164 19.33 -49.32 -7.53
N GLU A 165 18.21 -49.20 -6.81
CA GLU A 165 17.10 -50.15 -6.83
C GLU A 165 16.42 -50.18 -8.20
N ARG A 166 16.11 -49.01 -8.78
CA ARG A 166 15.58 -48.90 -10.14
C ARG A 166 16.52 -49.52 -11.19
N ARG A 167 17.84 -49.35 -11.03
CA ARG A 167 18.83 -49.99 -11.91
C ARG A 167 18.82 -51.52 -11.77
N ARG A 168 18.70 -52.05 -10.55
CA ARG A 168 18.59 -53.50 -10.31
C ARG A 168 17.34 -54.08 -10.97
N VAL A 169 16.18 -53.49 -10.71
CA VAL A 169 14.90 -53.91 -11.32
C VAL A 169 14.95 -53.84 -12.85
N PHE A 170 15.60 -52.82 -13.41
CA PHE A 170 15.76 -52.69 -14.85
C PHE A 170 16.73 -53.73 -15.46
N GLN A 171 17.75 -54.16 -14.72
CA GLN A 171 18.64 -55.23 -15.15
C GLN A 171 17.97 -56.60 -15.07
N GLU A 172 17.25 -56.88 -13.98
CA GLU A 172 16.48 -58.12 -13.80
C GLU A 172 15.39 -58.26 -14.87
N SER A 173 14.65 -57.19 -15.19
CA SER A 173 13.64 -57.19 -16.26
C SER A 173 14.21 -57.31 -17.68
N ARG A 174 15.51 -57.03 -17.88
CA ARG A 174 16.20 -57.20 -19.17
C ARG A 174 16.84 -58.58 -19.37
N GLY A 175 16.72 -59.49 -18.39
CA GLY A 175 17.06 -60.91 -18.58
C GLY A 175 18.52 -61.17 -18.95
N LYS A 176 19.45 -60.75 -18.09
CA LYS A 176 20.81 -61.30 -18.02
C LYS A 176 21.06 -61.88 -16.63
#